data_AF-A0A816GTN0-F1
#
_entry.id   AF-A0A816GTN0-F1
#
_cell.length_a   1.000
_cell.length_b   1.000
_cell.length_c   1.000
_cell.angle_alpha   90.00
_cell.angle_beta   90.00
_cell.angle_gamma   90.00
#
_symmetry.space_group_name_H-M   'P 1'
#
loop_
_entity.id
_entity.type
_entity.pdbx_description
1 polymer ?
#
loop_
_entity_poly.entity_id
_entity_poly.type
_entity_poly.pdbx_seq_one_letter_code
_entity_poly.pdbx_strand_id
1 'polypeptide(L)'
;ARSLTTPPNPLVRRELDKQLTTMVLVEICVYVCTYMPFSIIYTISSFNTNNNPVFLAQLKLANAITLTLTFLSYGNSFYTYSCVSRRFRHQAKYVFYDMHMNRHRQNQIKPSHIETIRITEE
;
A
#
# COMPACT_ATOMS: atom_id res chain seq x y z
N ALA A 1 -11.37 38.31 -1.10
CA ALA A 1 -11.76 37.04 -1.71
C ALA A 1 -11.07 36.92 -3.08
N ARG A 2 -10.02 36.10 -3.20
CA ARG A 2 -9.29 35.91 -4.47
C ARG A 2 -9.87 34.67 -5.14
N SER A 3 -10.65 34.82 -6.20
CA SER A 3 -10.99 33.70 -7.07
C SER A 3 -9.73 33.33 -7.87
N LEU A 4 -9.21 32.13 -7.63
CA LEU A 4 -8.15 31.52 -8.42
C LEU A 4 -8.64 30.14 -8.87
N THR A 5 -9.70 30.14 -9.66
CA THR A 5 -10.12 29.00 -10.46
C THR A 5 -9.38 29.04 -11.79
N THR A 6 -8.05 28.94 -11.78
CA THR A 6 -7.34 28.50 -12.97
C THR A 6 -7.65 27.02 -13.13
N PRO A 7 -8.33 26.59 -14.21
CA PRO A 7 -8.56 25.17 -14.42
C PRO A 7 -7.20 24.46 -14.43
N PRO A 8 -7.04 23.34 -13.71
CA PRO A 8 -5.79 22.60 -13.70
C PRO A 8 -5.42 22.27 -15.15
N ASN A 9 -4.18 22.59 -15.51
CA ASN A 9 -3.65 22.45 -16.87
C ASN A 9 -4.08 21.09 -17.46
N PRO A 10 -4.79 21.06 -18.60
CA PRO A 10 -5.44 19.84 -19.11
C PRO A 10 -4.45 18.69 -19.31
N LEU A 11 -3.19 19.00 -19.58
CA LEU A 11 -2.09 18.03 -19.67
C LEU A 11 -1.85 17.30 -18.33
N VAL A 12 -1.93 18.03 -17.21
CA VAL A 12 -1.75 17.48 -15.86
C VAL A 12 -2.94 16.57 -15.49
N ARG A 13 -4.17 16.94 -15.87
CA ARG A 13 -5.34 16.07 -15.68
C ARG A 13 -5.20 14.75 -16.43
N ARG A 14 -4.80 14.78 -17.70
CA ARG A 14 -4.64 13.58 -18.53
C ARG A 14 -3.59 12.61 -17.99
N GLU A 15 -2.48 13.14 -17.48
CA GLU A 15 -1.43 12.32 -16.87
C GLU A 15 -1.90 11.70 -15.54
N LEU A 16 -2.69 12.45 -14.76
CA LEU A 16 -3.28 11.95 -13.52
C LEU A 16 -4.28 10.82 -13.79
N ASP A 17 -5.15 11.00 -14.77
CA ASP A 17 -6.14 9.99 -15.17
C ASP A 17 -5.44 8.73 -15.68
N LYS A 18 -4.36 8.87 -16.47
CA LYS A 18 -3.55 7.74 -16.95
C LYS A 18 -2.88 6.98 -15.80
N GLN A 19 -2.34 7.68 -14.79
CA GLN A 19 -1.78 7.04 -13.61
C GLN A 19 -2.85 6.27 -12.83
N LEU A 20 -4.04 6.83 -12.68
CA LEU A 20 -5.16 6.16 -12.02
C LEU A 20 -5.61 4.92 -12.80
N THR A 21 -5.77 5.02 -14.12
CA THR A 21 -6.16 3.86 -14.94
C THR A 21 -5.10 2.77 -14.91
N THR A 22 -3.81 3.13 -15.00
CA THR A 22 -2.71 2.16 -14.93
C THR A 22 -2.70 1.45 -13.58
N MET A 23 -2.94 2.19 -12.50
CA MET A 23 -2.99 1.63 -11.17
C MET A 23 -4.13 0.63 -11.00
N VAL A 24 -5.35 1.04 -11.38
CA VAL A 24 -6.53 0.17 -11.31
C VAL A 24 -6.36 -1.06 -12.19
N LEU A 25 -5.76 -0.91 -13.38
CA LEU A 25 -5.50 -2.05 -14.27
C LEU A 25 -4.54 -3.06 -13.62
N VAL A 26 -3.45 -2.59 -13.00
CA VAL A 26 -2.50 -3.48 -12.29
C VAL A 26 -3.19 -4.19 -11.14
N GLU A 27 -4.03 -3.48 -10.37
CA GLU A 27 -4.77 -4.07 -9.25
C GLU A 27 -5.76 -5.13 -9.74
N ILE A 28 -6.49 -4.87 -10.83
CA ILE A 28 -7.36 -5.87 -11.48
C ILE A 28 -6.55 -7.09 -11.93
N CYS A 29 -5.41 -6.90 -12.60
CA CYS A 29 -4.56 -8.00 -13.04
C CYS A 29 -4.10 -8.86 -11.86
N VAL A 30 -3.68 -8.24 -10.76
CA VAL A 30 -3.29 -8.95 -9.53
C VAL A 30 -4.47 -9.73 -8.96
N TYR A 31 -5.65 -9.11 -8.87
CA TYR A 31 -6.87 -9.78 -8.37
C TYR A 31 -7.22 -11.00 -9.23
N VAL A 32 -7.21 -10.87 -10.56
CA VAL A 32 -7.48 -11.98 -11.47
C VAL A 32 -6.44 -13.09 -11.30
N CYS A 33 -5.16 -12.77 -11.18
CA CYS A 33 -4.10 -13.78 -11.05
C CYS A 33 -4.06 -14.48 -9.67
N THR A 34 -4.64 -13.87 -8.61
CA THR A 34 -4.51 -14.40 -7.24
C THR A 34 -5.84 -14.90 -6.69
N TYR A 35 -6.91 -14.11 -6.77
CA TYR A 35 -8.22 -14.47 -6.24
C TYR A 35 -8.97 -15.45 -7.13
N MET A 36 -8.86 -15.35 -8.45
CA MET A 36 -9.57 -16.26 -9.36
C MET A 36 -9.11 -17.73 -9.18
N PRO A 37 -7.80 -18.04 -9.18
CA PRO A 37 -7.35 -19.42 -8.94
C PRO A 37 -7.72 -19.93 -7.55
N PHE A 38 -7.65 -19.07 -6.53
CA PHE A 38 -8.07 -19.41 -5.17
C PHE A 38 -9.56 -19.82 -5.14
N SER A 39 -10.44 -18.99 -5.71
CA SER A 39 -11.89 -19.27 -5.75
C SER A 39 -12.22 -20.58 -6.47
N ILE A 40 -11.57 -20.83 -7.61
CA ILE A 40 -11.75 -22.07 -8.38
C ILE A 40 -11.31 -23.29 -7.56
N ILE A 41 -10.08 -23.28 -7.02
CA ILE A 41 -9.53 -24.41 -6.26
C ILE A 41 -10.32 -24.66 -4.98
N TYR A 42 -10.72 -23.60 -4.27
CA TYR A 42 -11.54 -23.70 -3.07
C TYR A 42 -12.90 -24.34 -3.37
N THR A 43 -13.54 -23.92 -4.46
CA THR A 43 -14.83 -24.49 -4.90
C THR A 43 -14.66 -25.97 -5.25
N ILE A 44 -13.64 -26.32 -6.03
CA ILE A 44 -13.32 -27.72 -6.36
C ILE A 44 -13.08 -28.53 -5.08
N SER A 45 -12.32 -27.99 -4.13
CA SER A 45 -12.06 -28.65 -2.84
C SER A 45 -13.31 -28.86 -2.00
N SER A 46 -14.29 -27.95 -2.05
CA SER A 46 -15.52 -28.03 -1.27
C SER A 46 -16.52 -29.05 -1.84
N PHE A 47 -16.53 -29.25 -3.16
CA PHE A 47 -17.45 -30.17 -3.83
C PHE A 47 -16.79 -31.48 -4.27
N ASN A 48 -15.50 -31.69 -3.95
CA ASN A 48 -14.79 -32.88 -4.36
C ASN A 48 -15.31 -34.14 -3.63
N THR A 49 -15.81 -35.10 -4.41
CA THR A 49 -16.22 -36.43 -3.95
C THR A 49 -15.18 -37.53 -4.24
N ASN A 50 -14.03 -37.16 -4.83
CA ASN A 50 -12.96 -38.10 -5.17
C ASN A 50 -12.19 -38.54 -3.91
N ASN A 51 -12.12 -39.86 -3.70
CA ASN A 51 -11.41 -40.50 -2.58
C ASN A 51 -9.96 -40.91 -2.92
N ASN A 52 -9.48 -40.61 -4.12
CA ASN A 52 -8.10 -40.90 -4.48
C ASN A 52 -7.12 -40.07 -3.60
N PRO A 53 -6.24 -40.71 -2.83
CA PRO A 53 -5.37 -40.01 -1.88
C PRO A 53 -4.35 -39.08 -2.58
N VAL A 54 -3.89 -39.44 -3.78
CA VAL A 54 -2.95 -38.63 -4.56
C VAL A 54 -3.62 -37.33 -5.02
N PHE A 55 -4.85 -37.43 -5.54
CA PHE A 55 -5.63 -36.27 -5.96
C PHE A 55 -5.92 -35.34 -4.77
N LEU A 56 -6.29 -35.91 -3.62
CA LEU A 56 -6.57 -35.14 -2.41
C LEU A 56 -5.33 -34.38 -1.92
N ALA A 57 -4.15 -35.01 -1.98
CA ALA A 57 -2.89 -34.37 -1.62
C ALA A 57 -2.54 -33.20 -2.56
N GLN A 58 -2.70 -33.40 -3.88
CA GLN A 58 -2.50 -32.34 -4.88
C GLN A 58 -3.46 -31.17 -4.67
N LEU A 59 -4.73 -31.46 -4.40
CA LEU A 59 -5.75 -30.42 -4.17
C LEU A 59 -5.47 -29.61 -2.91
N LYS A 60 -5.04 -30.27 -1.82
CA LYS A 60 -4.60 -29.57 -0.59
C LYS A 60 -3.36 -28.70 -0.83
N LEU A 61 -2.38 -29.19 -1.58
CA LEU A 61 -1.20 -28.41 -1.95
C LEU A 61 -1.58 -27.19 -2.78
N ALA A 62 -2.43 -27.37 -3.81
CA ALA A 62 -2.91 -26.28 -4.64
C ALA A 62 -3.66 -25.22 -3.82
N ASN A 63 -4.51 -25.65 -2.88
CA ASN A 63 -5.22 -24.74 -1.98
C ASN A 63 -4.27 -23.98 -1.05
N ALA A 64 -3.23 -24.63 -0.52
CA ALA A 64 -2.23 -23.97 0.31
C ALA A 64 -1.43 -22.91 -0.48
N ILE A 65 -1.05 -23.22 -1.72
CA ILE A 65 -0.34 -22.29 -2.61
C ILE A 65 -1.20 -21.07 -2.91
N THR A 66 -2.45 -21.28 -3.36
CA THR A 66 -3.34 -20.16 -3.71
C THR A 66 -3.72 -19.33 -2.49
N LEU A 67 -3.96 -19.95 -1.33
CA LEU A 67 -4.20 -19.23 -0.09
C LEU A 67 -3.01 -18.35 0.30
N THR A 68 -1.78 -18.87 0.20
CA THR A 68 -0.55 -18.10 0.47
C THR A 68 -0.41 -16.94 -0.51
N LEU A 69 -0.69 -17.16 -1.80
CA LEU A 69 -0.67 -16.12 -2.83
C LEU A 69 -1.68 -15.00 -2.53
N THR A 70 -2.89 -15.35 -2.09
CA THR A 70 -3.91 -14.40 -1.66
C THR A 70 -3.47 -13.61 -0.43
N PHE A 71 -2.81 -14.25 0.54
CA PHE A 71 -2.29 -13.51 1.70
C PHE A 71 -1.19 -12.52 1.31
N LEU A 72 -0.29 -12.91 0.42
CA LEU A 72 0.75 -12.02 -0.12
C LEU A 72 0.14 -10.86 -0.92
N SER A 73 -1.01 -11.06 -1.58
CA SER A 73 -1.66 -10.03 -2.38
C SER A 73 -2.29 -8.90 -1.54
N TYR A 74 -2.58 -9.10 -0.25
CA TYR A 74 -2.98 -7.99 0.63
C TYR A 74 -1.92 -6.89 0.75
N GLY A 75 -0.63 -7.23 0.59
CA GLY A 75 0.45 -6.26 0.54
C GLY A 75 0.58 -5.56 -0.83
N ASN A 76 -0.03 -6.10 -1.89
CA ASN A 76 0.18 -5.60 -3.24
C ASN A 76 -0.33 -4.18 -3.43
N SER A 77 -1.40 -3.76 -2.75
CA SER A 77 -1.86 -2.37 -2.88
C SER A 77 -0.71 -1.42 -2.47
N PHE A 78 -0.05 -1.66 -1.33
CA PHE A 78 1.11 -0.86 -0.89
C PHE A 78 2.26 -0.87 -1.90
N TYR A 79 2.62 -2.04 -2.44
CA TYR A 79 3.68 -2.14 -3.45
C TYR A 79 3.30 -1.46 -4.76
N THR A 80 2.04 -1.57 -5.18
CA THR A 80 1.52 -0.95 -6.40
C THR A 80 1.54 0.57 -6.26
N TYR A 81 1.05 1.11 -5.14
CA TYR A 81 1.14 2.54 -4.81
C TYR A 81 2.61 3.02 -4.77
N SER A 82 3.51 2.25 -4.18
CA SER A 82 4.93 2.60 -4.03
C SER A 82 5.71 2.55 -5.36
N CYS A 83 5.43 1.59 -6.24
CA CYS A 83 6.17 1.38 -7.49
C CYS A 83 5.61 2.20 -8.65
N VAL A 84 4.28 2.27 -8.78
CA VAL A 84 3.61 2.89 -9.93
C VAL A 84 3.44 4.39 -9.73
N SER A 85 3.06 4.84 -8.53
CA SER A 85 2.74 6.26 -8.31
C SER A 85 4.00 7.07 -7.97
N ARG A 86 4.54 7.78 -8.98
CA ARG A 86 5.63 8.77 -8.79
C ARG A 86 5.25 9.86 -7.78
N ARG A 87 3.98 10.28 -7.79
CA ARG A 87 3.46 11.31 -6.88
C ARG A 87 3.42 10.83 -5.43
N PHE A 88 2.99 9.58 -5.20
CA PHE A 88 2.99 8.98 -3.86
C PHE A 88 4.40 8.87 -3.29
N ARG A 89 5.39 8.41 -4.08
CA ARG A 89 6.80 8.39 -3.65
C ARG A 89 7.32 9.76 -3.25
N HIS A 90 6.98 10.79 -4.03
CA HIS A 90 7.45 12.15 -3.76
C HIS A 90 6.80 12.71 -2.49
N GLN A 91 5.48 12.55 -2.33
CA GLN A 91 4.75 12.96 -1.12
C GLN A 91 5.21 12.20 0.12
N ALA A 92 5.40 10.88 0.02
CA ALA A 92 5.93 10.06 1.11
C ALA A 92 7.32 10.53 1.53
N LYS A 93 8.22 10.82 0.58
CA LYS A 93 9.56 11.35 0.88
C LYS A 93 9.50 12.66 1.67
N TYR A 94 8.60 13.57 1.30
CA TYR A 94 8.39 14.82 2.05
C TYR A 94 7.88 14.59 3.46
N VAL A 95 6.89 13.70 3.64
CA VAL A 95 6.36 13.37 4.97
C VAL A 95 7.43 12.73 5.85
N PHE A 96 8.25 11.82 5.31
CA PHE A 96 9.39 11.25 6.06
C PHE A 96 10.43 12.31 6.43
N TYR A 97 10.74 13.22 5.52
CA TYR A 97 11.66 14.31 5.79
C TYR A 97 11.13 15.24 6.88
N ASP A 98 9.85 15.60 6.82
CA ASP A 98 9.19 16.46 7.81
C ASP A 98 9.12 15.80 9.20
N MET A 99 8.76 14.52 9.27
CA MET A 99 8.78 13.76 10.54
C MET A 99 10.17 13.70 11.15
N HIS A 100 11.21 13.47 10.34
CA HIS A 100 12.59 13.44 10.81
C HIS A 100 13.04 14.82 11.31
N MET A 101 12.75 15.88 10.56
CA MET A 101 13.09 17.26 10.92
C MET A 101 12.36 17.73 12.19
N ASN A 102 11.08 17.38 12.36
CA ASN A 102 10.31 17.70 13.56
C ASN A 102 10.81 16.95 14.81
N ARG A 103 11.31 15.72 14.64
CA ARG A 103 11.96 14.97 15.73
C ARG A 103 13.25 15.64 16.19
N HIS A 104 14.03 16.21 15.27
CA HIS A 104 15.23 16.99 15.61
C HIS A 104 14.90 18.30 16.35
N ARG A 105 13.84 19.01 15.96
CA ARG A 105 13.41 20.24 16.67
C ARG A 105 12.94 19.96 18.10
N GLN A 106 12.14 18.92 18.32
CA GLN A 106 11.70 18.56 19.68
C GLN A 106 12.88 18.22 20.61
N ASN A 107 13.92 17.58 20.08
CA ASN A 107 15.13 17.27 20.84
C ASN A 107 16.00 18.50 21.14
N GLN A 108 15.90 19.58 20.35
CA GLN A 108 16.61 20.84 20.62
C GLN A 108 15.87 21.80 21.57
N ILE A 109 14.54 21.69 21.69
CA ILE A 109 13.74 22.55 22.58
C ILE A 109 13.74 22.05 24.03
N LYS A 110 13.94 20.73 24.26
CA LYS A 110 13.98 20.15 25.61
C LYS A 110 15.20 20.53 26.49
N PRO A 111 16.43 20.73 25.99
CA PRO A 111 17.54 21.08 26.87
C PRO A 111 17.52 22.53 27.36
N SER A 112 16.99 23.49 26.61
CA SER A 112 17.06 24.92 26.97
C SER A 112 16.00 25.37 27.98
N HIS A 113 14.83 24.74 28.03
CA HIS A 113 13.78 25.13 28.98
C HIS A 113 13.98 24.62 30.42
N ILE A 114 14.82 23.60 30.63
CA ILE A 114 15.09 23.05 31.97
C ILE A 114 16.19 23.85 32.68
N GLU A 115 17.17 24.40 31.94
CA GLU A 115 18.21 25.26 32.52
C GLU A 115 17.68 26.65 32.90
N THR A 116 16.82 27.27 32.09
CA THR A 116 16.31 28.62 32.40
C THR A 116 15.43 28.66 33.65
N ILE A 117 14.67 27.59 33.95
CA ILE A 117 13.83 27.53 35.16
C ILE A 117 14.69 27.38 36.42
N ARG A 118 15.80 26.62 36.35
CA ARG A 118 16.72 26.46 37.49
C ARG A 118 17.47 27.76 37.85
N ILE A 119 17.72 28.64 36.89
CA ILE A 119 18.45 29.90 37.13
C ILE A 119 17.54 30.98 37.76
N THR A 120 16.21 30.85 37.68
CA THR A 120 15.24 31.76 38.32
C THR A 120 14.79 31.34 39.72
N GLU A 121 15.20 30.16 40.20
CA GLU A 121 14.85 29.64 41.54
C GLU A 121 16.01 29.69 42.56
N GLU A 122 17.18 30.21 42.16
CA GLU A 122 18.29 30.60 43.07
C GLU A 122 18.35 32.12 43.25
#